data_AF-A0A6C0LNM1-F1
#
_entry.id   AF-A0A6C0LNM1-F1
#
_cell.length_a   1.000
_cell.length_b   1.000
_cell.length_c   1.000
_cell.angle_alpha   90.00
_cell.angle_beta   90.00
_cell.angle_gamma   90.00
#
_symmetry.space_group_name_H-M   'P 1'
#
loop_
_entity.id
_entity.type
_entity.pdbx_description
1 polymer ?
#
loop_
_entity_poly.entity_id
_entity_poly.type
_entity_poly.pdbx_seq_one_letter_code
_entity_poly.pdbx_strand_id
1 'polypeptide(L)' 'MNNITILGISILALYSLGQILSFVGIDQSIYGSYFLFYILLVISISVLPNDYPS' A
#
# COMPACT_ATOMS: atom_id res chain seq x y z
N MET A 1 -5.64 -9.67 -11.82
CA MET A 1 -6.06 -8.27 -12.04
C MET A 1 -4.90 -7.52 -12.65
N ASN A 2 -5.15 -6.53 -13.52
CA ASN A 2 -4.07 -5.74 -14.11
C ASN A 2 -3.26 -5.04 -12.99
N ASN A 3 -1.93 -4.99 -13.11
CA ASN A 3 -1.04 -4.38 -12.10
C ASN A 3 -1.42 -2.92 -11.80
N ILE A 4 -1.89 -2.20 -12.83
CA ILE A 4 -2.41 -0.83 -12.72
C ILE A 4 -3.60 -0.76 -11.75
N THR A 5 -4.51 -1.74 -11.81
CA THR A 5 -5.68 -1.79 -10.93
C THR A 5 -5.28 -2.05 -9.48
N ILE A 6 -4.30 -2.92 -9.25
CA ILE A 6 -3.78 -3.23 -7.90
C ILE A 6 -3.11 -1.99 -7.29
N LEU A 7 -2.30 -1.27 -8.07
CA LEU A 7 -1.67 -0.02 -7.66
C LEU A 7 -2.70 1.06 -7.31
N GLY A 8 -3.68 1.27 -8.19
CA GLY A 8 -4.72 2.29 -7.98
C GLY A 8 -5.56 2.04 -6.72
N ILE A 9 -6.01 0.81 -6.51
CA ILE A 9 -6.78 0.43 -5.32
C ILE A 9 -5.92 0.56 -4.06
N SER A 10 -4.66 0.15 -4.11
CA SER A 10 -3.72 0.25 -2.98
C SER A 10 -3.50 1.70 -2.52
N ILE A 11 -3.36 2.64 -3.47
CA ILE A 11 -3.19 4.06 -3.16
C ILE A 11 -4.47 4.64 -2.53
N LEU A 12 -5.64 4.32 -3.08
CA LEU A 12 -6.92 4.76 -2.52
C LEU A 12 -7.15 4.19 -1.10
N ALA A 13 -6.78 2.93 -0.89
CA ALA A 13 -6.86 2.29 0.43
C ALA A 13 -5.93 2.97 1.45
N LEU A 14 -4.68 3.26 1.09
CA LEU A 14 -3.75 3.99 1.96
C LEU A 14 -4.23 5.42 2.25
N TYR A 15 -4.73 6.13 1.25
CA TYR A 15 -5.22 7.49 1.44
C TYR A 15 -6.43 7.54 2.40
N SER A 16 -7.39 6.64 2.20
CA SER A 16 -8.56 6.53 3.08
C SER A 16 -8.18 6.13 4.51
N LEU A 17 -7.27 5.16 4.67
CA LEU A 17 -6.72 4.81 5.99
C LEU A 17 -6.01 5.99 6.65
N GLY A 18 -5.15 6.70 5.91
CA GLY A 18 -4.46 7.88 6.43
C GLY A 18 -5.42 8.95 6.94
N GLN A 19 -6.51 9.19 6.22
CA GLN A 19 -7.56 10.10 6.66
C GLN A 19 -8.29 9.61 7.91
N ILE A 20 -8.61 8.31 8.00
CA ILE A 20 -9.25 7.74 9.19
C ILE A 20 -8.32 7.88 10.42
N LEU A 21 -7.03 7.57 10.27
CA LEU A 21 -6.06 7.67 11.38
C LEU A 21 -5.86 9.13 11.82
N SER A 22 -5.78 10.05 10.85
CA SER A 22 -5.72 11.49 11.12
C SER A 22 -6.98 11.99 11.85
N PHE A 23 -8.16 11.51 11.43
CA PHE A 23 -9.44 11.83 12.09
C PHE A 23 -9.49 11.32 13.55
N VAL A 24 -8.86 10.18 13.84
CA VAL A 24 -8.74 9.62 15.20
C VAL A 24 -7.67 10.35 16.03
N GLY A 25 -6.89 11.26 15.42
CA GLY A 25 -5.85 12.04 16.10
C GLY A 25 -4.52 11.29 16.24
N ILE A 26 -4.28 10.28 15.41
CA ILE A 26 -3.00 9.57 15.38
C ILE A 26 -2.04 10.38 14.49
N ASP A 27 -0.86 10.68 15.03
CA ASP A 27 0.19 11.36 14.29
C ASP A 27 0.78 10.50 13.16
N GLN A 28 1.11 11.14 12.04
CA GLN A 28 1.72 10.50 10.88
C GLN A 28 3.08 9.87 11.18
N SER A 29 3.78 10.33 12.21
CA SER A 29 5.04 9.74 12.68
C SER A 29 4.88 8.28 13.11
N ILE A 30 3.68 7.88 13.54
CA ILE A 30 3.39 6.54 14.03
C ILE A 30 3.12 5.58 12.87
N TYR A 31 2.27 5.96 11.91
CA TYR A 31 1.83 5.05 10.84
C TYR A 31 2.57 5.23 9.50
N GLY A 32 3.32 6.33 9.33
CA GLY A 32 3.96 6.66 8.06
C GLY A 32 4.97 5.62 7.57
N SER A 33 5.75 5.03 8.49
CA SER A 33 6.70 3.95 8.17
C SER A 33 5.97 2.68 7.67
N TYR A 34 4.83 2.35 8.26
CA TYR A 34 4.00 1.22 7.83
C TYR A 34 3.42 1.44 6.44
N PHE A 35 3.01 2.67 6.11
CA PHE A 35 2.48 3.01 4.80
C PHE A 35 3.57 2.92 3.73
N LEU A 36 4.79 3.38 4.03
CA LEU A 36 5.94 3.23 3.14
C LEU A 36 6.31 1.75 2.92
N PHE A 37 6.29 0.95 3.99
CA PHE A 37 6.53 -0.48 3.88
C PHE A 37 5.47 -1.19 3.03
N TYR A 38 4.21 -0.81 3.17
CA TYR A 38 3.13 -1.34 2.34
C TYR A 38 3.31 -0.98 0.85
N ILE A 39 3.68 0.27 0.54
CA ILE A 39 4.00 0.68 -0.85
C ILE A 39 5.13 -0.18 -1.41
N LEU A 40 6.17 -0.45 -0.62
CA LEU A 40 7.27 -1.32 -1.02
C LEU A 40 6.75 -2.73 -1.37
N LEU A 41 5.88 -3.32 -0.55
CA LEU A 41 5.28 -4.63 -0.84
C LEU A 41 4.48 -4.63 -2.15
N VAL A 42 3.68 -3.59 -2.41
CA VAL A 42 2.89 -3.47 -3.64
C VAL A 42 3.80 -3.36 -4.88
N ILE A 43 4.91 -2.62 -4.77
CA ILE A 43 5.94 -2.55 -5.81
C ILE A 43 6.59 -3.92 -6.01
N SER A 44 6.95 -4.62 -4.93
CA SER A 44 7.51 -5.97 -5.01
C SER A 44 6.57 -6.94 -5.72
N ILE A 45 5.27 -6.92 -5.44
CA ILE A 45 4.28 -7.76 -6.14
C ILE A 45 4.21 -7.44 -7.64
N SER A 46 4.48 -6.19 -8.02
CA SER A 46 4.42 -5.74 -9.42
C SER A 46 5.69 -6.07 -10.21
N VAL A 47 6.84 -6.13 -9.53
CA VAL A 47 8.17 -6.35 -10.14
C VAL A 47 8.57 -7.82 -10.07
N LEU A 48 8.21 -8.50 -8.99
CA LEU A 48 8.62 -9.89 -8.77
C LEU A 48 7.76 -10.81 -9.65
N PRO A 49 8.37 -11.63 -10.52
CA PRO A 49 7.63 -12.60 -11.31
C PRO A 49 6.95 -13.59 -10.35
N ASN A 50 5.63 -13.68 -10.45
CA ASN A 50 4.83 -14.69 -9.73
C ASN A 50 4.82 -16.05 -10.45
N ASP A 51 5.55 -16.16 -11.57
CA ASP A 51 5.80 -17.41 -12.28
C ASP A 51 6.81 -18.25 -11.50
N TYR A 52 6.37 -18.77 -10.35
CA TYR A 52 7.05 -19.90 -9.74
C TYR A 52 6.85 -21.10 -10.67
N PRO A 53 7.90 -21.81 -11.10
CA PRO A 53 7.73 -22.97 -11.96
C PRO A 53 6.90 -24.01 -11.20
N SER A 54 5.75 -24.35 -11.77
CA SER A 54 4.91 -25.46 -11.32
C SER A 54 5.50 -26.78 -11.80
#